data_AF-A0A7V6ALR5-F1
#
_entry.id   AF-A0A7V6ALR5-F1
#
_cell.length_a   1.000
_cell.length_b   1.000
_cell.length_c   1.000
_cell.angle_alpha   90.00
_cell.angle_beta   90.00
_cell.angle_gamma   90.00
#
_symmetry.space_group_name_H-M   'P 1'
#
loop_
_entity.id
_entity.type
_entity.pdbx_description
1 polymer ?
#
loop_
_entity_poly.entity_id
_entity_poly.type
_entity_poly.pdbx_seq_one_letter_code
_entity_poly.pdbx_strand_id
1 'polypeptide(L)'
;MLTLNTIRENKEYVIERLKVRNYPRLDLIDKIIETDNQRRQTQTQTDGLLGEINRVSKEIGTLLKEGKKEEAEAAKQKTAELKEKIQQLNQQLARLEDELHQMLVQIPNLPHPSVPPGKGAEDNQVVRSGGKMPELPSS
;
A
#
# COMPACT_ATOMS: atom_id res chain seq x y z
N MET A 1 -3.21 -0.46 12.04
CA MET A 1 -2.23 -0.60 10.94
C MET A 1 -1.75 0.80 10.59
N LEU A 2 -0.46 0.98 10.30
CA LEU A 2 0.01 2.27 9.80
C LEU A 2 -0.68 2.61 8.48
N THR A 3 -0.90 3.90 8.22
CA THR A 3 -1.39 4.33 6.91
C THR A 3 -0.22 4.38 5.92
N LEU A 4 -0.50 4.06 4.66
CA LEU A 4 0.47 4.19 3.57
C LEU A 4 1.01 5.61 3.45
N ASN A 5 0.17 6.62 3.70
CA ASN A 5 0.59 8.01 3.62
C ASN A 5 1.67 8.33 4.65
N THR A 6 1.50 7.87 5.90
CA THR A 6 2.50 8.03 6.95
C THR A 6 3.82 7.35 6.57
N ILE A 7 3.76 6.15 5.98
CA ILE A 7 4.96 5.41 5.56
C ILE A 7 5.69 6.14 4.43
N ARG A 8 4.96 6.70 3.47
CA ARG A 8 5.52 7.37 2.30
C ARG A 8 6.09 8.76 2.62
N GLU A 9 5.36 9.56 3.38
CA GLU A 9 5.72 10.96 3.68
C GLU A 9 6.74 11.07 4.82
N ASN A 10 6.71 10.14 5.77
CA ASN A 10 7.52 10.20 6.99
C ASN A 10 8.36 8.93 7.17
N LYS A 11 8.95 8.43 6.09
CA LYS A 11 9.73 7.19 6.07
C LYS A 11 10.81 7.15 7.14
N GLU A 12 11.61 8.22 7.25
CA GLU A 12 12.72 8.32 8.19
C GLU A 12 12.21 8.22 9.63
N TYR A 13 11.14 8.94 9.94
CA TYR A 13 10.50 8.91 11.26
C TYR A 13 9.94 7.51 11.58
N VAL A 14 9.28 6.87 10.62
CA VAL A 14 8.76 5.50 10.77
C VAL A 14 9.91 4.54 11.10
N ILE A 15 11.01 4.60 10.36
CA ILE A 15 12.20 3.77 10.60
C ILE A 15 12.80 4.04 11.98
N GLU A 16 12.95 5.31 12.37
CA GLU A 16 13.47 5.70 13.67
C GLU A 16 12.62 5.13 14.82
N ARG A 17 11.29 5.32 14.76
CA ARG A 17 10.37 4.81 15.79
C ARG A 17 10.31 3.29 15.82
N LEU A 18 10.46 2.61 14.68
CA LEU A 18 10.54 1.14 14.63
C LEU A 18 11.84 0.61 15.25
N LYS A 19 12.95 1.35 15.14
CA LYS A 19 14.21 1.02 15.83
C LYS A 19 14.09 1.09 17.35
N VAL A 20 13.30 2.03 17.89
CA VAL A 20 13.00 2.10 19.34
C VAL A 20 12.37 0.80 19.85
N ARG A 21 11.60 0.10 19.00
CA ARG A 21 10.98 -1.20 19.31
C ARG A 21 11.88 -2.39 18.92
N ASN A 22 13.11 -2.16 18.47
CA ASN A 22 14.01 -3.17 17.92
C ASN A 22 13.38 -4.00 16.79
N TYR A 23 12.54 -3.39 15.95
CA TYR A 23 11.89 -4.10 14.86
C TYR A 23 12.93 -4.55 13.81
N PRO A 24 13.05 -5.86 13.52
CA PRO A 24 14.18 -6.37 12.74
C PRO A 24 14.03 -6.19 11.22
N ARG A 25 12.81 -6.00 10.71
CA ARG A 25 12.49 -6.02 9.26
C ARG A 25 12.25 -4.62 8.71
N LEU A 26 13.22 -3.72 8.89
CA LEU A 26 13.10 -2.34 8.39
C LEU A 26 13.03 -2.26 6.86
N ASP A 27 13.58 -3.26 6.16
CA ASP A 27 13.49 -3.42 4.70
C ASP A 27 12.05 -3.58 4.19
N LEU A 28 11.13 -4.02 5.06
CA LEU A 28 9.71 -4.12 4.73
C LEU A 28 9.09 -2.74 4.41
N ILE A 29 9.64 -1.67 4.98
CA ILE A 29 9.19 -0.30 4.71
C ILE A 29 9.48 0.09 3.26
N ASP A 30 10.68 -0.22 2.77
CA ASP A 30 11.07 0.03 1.38
C ASP A 30 10.19 -0.76 0.41
N LYS A 31 9.98 -2.05 0.70
CA LYS A 31 9.12 -2.92 -0.11
C LYS A 31 7.68 -2.41 -0.19
N ILE A 32 7.11 -1.94 0.92
CA ILE A 32 5.76 -1.36 0.92
C ILE A 32 5.68 -0.13 0.02
N ILE A 33 6.68 0.75 0.08
CA ILE A 33 6.73 1.95 -0.76
C ILE A 33 6.84 1.55 -2.24
N GLU A 34 7.68 0.57 -2.56
CA GLU A 34 7.84 0.05 -3.92
C GLU A 34 6.53 -0.57 -4.45
N THR A 35 5.89 -1.46 -3.69
CA THR A 35 4.61 -2.07 -4.07
C THR A 35 3.49 -1.03 -4.17
N ASP A 36 3.46 -0.03 -3.30
CA ASP A 36 2.51 1.10 -3.40
C ASP A 36 2.70 1.90 -4.69
N ASN A 37 3.96 2.14 -5.08
CA ASN A 37 4.28 2.83 -6.33
C ASN A 37 3.84 2.01 -7.55
N GLN A 38 4.11 0.71 -7.55
CA GLN A 38 3.64 -0.21 -8.60
C GLN A 38 2.11 -0.20 -8.68
N ARG A 39 1.41 -0.30 -7.53
CA ARG A 39 -0.07 -0.24 -7.49
C ARG A 39 -0.59 1.04 -8.14
N ARG A 40 -0.03 2.20 -7.77
CA ARG A 40 -0.43 3.51 -8.31
C ARG A 40 -0.14 3.64 -9.81
N GLN A 41 0.98 3.10 -10.27
CA GLN A 41 1.32 3.08 -11.69
C GLN A 41 0.35 2.19 -12.48
N THR A 42 0.08 0.98 -12.01
CA THR A 42 -0.89 0.05 -12.62
C THR A 42 -2.28 0.69 -12.67
N GLN A 43 -2.74 1.32 -11.58
CA GLN A 43 -4.00 2.05 -11.55
C GLN A 43 -4.05 3.16 -12.62
N THR A 44 -2.99 3.96 -12.71
CA THR A 44 -2.90 5.05 -13.69
C THR A 44 -2.93 4.52 -15.12
N GLN A 45 -2.27 3.38 -15.38
CA GLN A 45 -2.31 2.71 -16.68
C GLN A 45 -3.73 2.23 -17.01
N THR A 46 -4.41 1.57 -16.06
CA THR A 46 -5.80 1.14 -16.22
C THR A 46 -6.72 2.31 -16.56
N ASP A 47 -6.62 3.41 -15.82
CA ASP A 47 -7.43 4.61 -16.04
C ASP A 47 -7.16 5.23 -17.43
N GLY A 48 -5.89 5.22 -17.87
CA GLY A 48 -5.49 5.65 -19.21
C GLY A 48 -6.12 4.79 -20.32
N LEU A 49 -6.10 3.46 -20.18
CA LEU A 49 -6.71 2.55 -21.16
C LEU A 49 -8.24 2.67 -21.17
N LEU A 50 -8.88 2.89 -20.02
CA LEU A 50 -10.32 3.18 -19.96
C LEU A 50 -10.66 4.46 -20.71
N GLY A 51 -9.83 5.51 -20.54
CA GLY A 51 -9.92 6.74 -21.32
C GLY A 51 -9.80 6.50 -22.82
N GLU A 52 -8.86 5.66 -23.24
CA GLU A 52 -8.68 5.30 -24.65
C GLU A 52 -9.89 4.54 -25.21
N ILE A 53 -10.44 3.55 -24.48
CA ILE A 53 -11.66 2.84 -24.88
C ILE A 53 -12.82 3.81 -25.09
N ASN A 54 -13.01 4.77 -24.19
CA ASN A 54 -14.07 5.77 -24.31
C ASN A 54 -13.89 6.66 -25.54
N ARG A 55 -12.64 7.00 -25.91
CA ARG A 55 -12.34 7.74 -27.13
C ARG A 55 -12.66 6.91 -28.37
N VAL A 56 -12.13 5.69 -28.44
CA VAL A 56 -12.34 4.77 -29.57
C VAL A 56 -13.82 4.44 -29.75
N SER A 57 -14.58 4.30 -28.66
CA SER A 57 -16.03 4.05 -28.71
C SER A 57 -16.80 5.20 -29.38
N LYS A 58 -16.38 6.45 -29.15
CA LYS A 58 -16.95 7.63 -29.83
C LYS A 58 -16.57 7.64 -31.32
N GLU A 59 -15.31 7.34 -31.63
CA GLU A 59 -14.81 7.25 -33.01
C GLU A 59 -15.58 6.19 -33.81
N ILE A 60 -15.84 5.01 -33.26
CA ILE A 60 -16.66 3.96 -33.89
C ILE A 60 -18.04 4.50 -34.27
N GLY A 61 -18.70 5.23 -33.35
CA GLY A 61 -20.01 5.82 -33.61
C GLY A 61 -19.99 6.83 -34.77
N THR A 62 -18.92 7.62 -34.89
CA THR A 62 -18.71 8.57 -35.99
C THR A 62 -18.44 7.83 -37.31
N LEU A 63 -17.53 6.85 -37.31
CA LEU A 63 -17.16 6.07 -38.51
C LEU A 63 -18.37 5.31 -39.09
N LEU A 64 -19.23 4.76 -38.24
CA LEU A 64 -20.46 4.10 -38.68
C LEU A 64 -21.45 5.09 -39.32
N LYS A 65 -21.56 6.32 -38.82
CA LYS A 65 -22.38 7.38 -39.43
C LYS A 65 -21.83 7.83 -40.78
N GLU A 66 -20.50 7.84 -40.93
CA GLU A 66 -19.80 8.15 -42.18
C GLU A 66 -19.81 6.99 -43.20
N GLY A 67 -20.36 5.82 -42.83
CA GLY A 67 -20.40 4.65 -43.71
C GLY A 67 -19.09 3.87 -43.82
N LYS A 68 -18.06 4.23 -43.03
CA LYS A 68 -16.73 3.62 -43.01
C LYS A 68 -16.70 2.34 -42.18
N LYS A 69 -17.37 1.29 -42.68
CA LYS A 69 -17.55 0.02 -41.95
C LYS A 69 -16.24 -0.69 -41.61
N GLU A 70 -15.27 -0.68 -42.52
CA GLU A 70 -13.98 -1.37 -42.33
C GLU A 70 -13.16 -0.72 -41.20
N GLU A 71 -13.07 0.61 -41.18
CA GLU A 71 -12.40 1.37 -40.12
C GLU A 71 -13.11 1.18 -38.76
N ALA A 72 -14.44 1.12 -38.76
CA ALA A 72 -15.22 0.86 -37.55
C ALA A 72 -14.97 -0.54 -36.98
N GLU A 73 -14.83 -1.57 -37.82
CA GLU A 73 -14.47 -2.92 -37.37
C GLU A 73 -13.04 -3.00 -36.82
N ALA A 74 -12.07 -2.33 -37.46
CA ALA A 74 -10.71 -2.25 -36.92
C ALA A 74 -10.68 -1.57 -35.54
N ALA A 75 -11.46 -0.50 -35.35
CA ALA A 75 -11.58 0.17 -34.06
C ALA A 75 -12.27 -0.71 -32.99
N LYS A 76 -13.24 -1.56 -33.36
CA LYS A 76 -13.83 -2.55 -32.46
C LYS A 76 -12.83 -3.62 -32.03
N GLN A 77 -12.01 -4.12 -32.95
CA GLN A 77 -10.93 -5.07 -32.63
C GLN A 77 -9.94 -4.45 -31.63
N LYS A 78 -9.49 -3.22 -31.90
CA LYS A 78 -8.63 -2.49 -30.96
C LYS A 78 -9.27 -2.34 -29.57
N THR A 79 -10.58 -2.09 -29.51
CA THR A 79 -11.31 -2.01 -28.24
C THR A 79 -11.30 -3.35 -27.49
N ALA A 80 -11.38 -4.48 -28.19
CA ALA A 80 -11.29 -5.80 -27.56
C ALA A 80 -9.90 -6.03 -26.95
N GLU A 81 -8.83 -5.72 -27.67
CA GLU A 81 -7.45 -5.83 -27.17
C GLU A 81 -7.21 -4.94 -25.93
N LEU A 82 -7.75 -3.72 -25.93
CA LEU A 82 -7.65 -2.82 -24.78
C LEU A 82 -8.38 -3.38 -23.55
N LYS A 83 -9.53 -4.04 -23.74
CA LYS A 83 -10.27 -4.69 -22.65
C LYS A 83 -9.50 -5.87 -22.05
N GLU A 84 -8.83 -6.67 -22.88
CA GLU A 84 -7.96 -7.76 -22.39
C GLU A 84 -6.80 -7.21 -21.57
N LYS A 85 -6.14 -6.14 -22.02
CA LYS A 85 -5.07 -5.47 -21.25
C LYS A 85 -5.57 -4.93 -19.92
N ILE A 86 -6.74 -4.28 -19.91
CA ILE A 86 -7.37 -3.81 -18.66
C ILE A 86 -7.65 -4.97 -17.71
N GLN A 87 -8.13 -6.12 -18.21
CA GLN A 87 -8.37 -7.29 -17.37
C GLN A 87 -7.07 -7.79 -16.72
N GLN A 88 -5.96 -7.82 -17.46
CA GLN A 88 -4.65 -8.18 -16.91
C GLN A 88 -4.16 -7.19 -15.86
N LEU A 89 -4.27 -5.88 -16.12
CA LEU A 89 -3.88 -4.84 -15.17
C LEU A 89 -4.73 -4.87 -13.91
N ASN A 90 -6.04 -5.15 -14.01
CA ASN A 90 -6.92 -5.29 -12.84
C ASN A 90 -6.54 -6.51 -11.98
N GLN A 91 -6.15 -7.62 -12.59
CA GLN A 91 -5.63 -8.78 -11.85
C GLN A 91 -4.31 -8.45 -11.15
N GLN A 92 -3.42 -7.73 -11.83
CA GLN A 92 -2.17 -7.26 -11.22
C GLN A 92 -2.43 -6.30 -10.06
N LEU A 93 -3.37 -5.37 -10.22
CA LEU A 93 -3.77 -4.43 -9.18
C LEU A 93 -4.28 -5.15 -7.94
N ALA A 94 -5.18 -6.12 -8.10
CA ALA A 94 -5.70 -6.92 -6.99
C ALA A 94 -4.60 -7.70 -6.25
N ARG A 95 -3.60 -8.23 -6.97
CA ARG A 95 -2.44 -8.89 -6.37
C ARG A 95 -1.59 -7.92 -5.57
N LEU A 96 -1.28 -6.74 -6.14
CA LEU A 96 -0.49 -5.71 -5.47
C LEU A 96 -1.20 -5.18 -4.22
N GLU A 97 -2.54 -5.08 -4.25
CA GLU A 97 -3.34 -4.70 -3.09
C GLU A 97 -3.27 -5.72 -1.96
N ASP A 98 -3.40 -7.01 -2.28
CA ASP A 98 -3.26 -8.07 -1.27
C ASP A 98 -1.84 -8.13 -0.71
N GLU A 99 -0.81 -8.13 -1.57
CA GLU A 99 0.61 -8.10 -1.14
C GLU A 99 0.88 -6.93 -0.19
N LEU A 100 0.39 -5.75 -0.56
CA LEU A 100 0.53 -4.55 0.26
C LEU A 100 -0.20 -4.66 1.59
N HIS A 101 -1.42 -5.23 1.60
CA HIS A 101 -2.14 -5.50 2.84
C HIS A 101 -1.37 -6.49 3.74
N GLN A 102 -0.87 -7.61 3.18
CA GLN A 102 -0.10 -8.61 3.91
C GLN A 102 1.19 -8.03 4.51
N MET A 103 1.85 -7.08 3.82
CA MET A 103 3.02 -6.40 4.37
C MET A 103 2.66 -5.41 5.48
N LEU A 104 1.59 -4.64 5.32
CA LEU A 104 1.19 -3.64 6.30
C LEU A 104 0.73 -4.24 7.63
N VAL A 105 0.06 -5.40 7.62
CA VAL A 105 -0.37 -6.08 8.86
C VAL A 105 0.81 -6.61 9.68
N GLN A 106 1.99 -6.77 9.07
CA GLN A 106 3.21 -7.21 9.73
C GLN A 106 3.97 -6.08 10.44
N ILE A 107 3.55 -4.82 10.23
CA ILE A 107 4.19 -3.65 10.83
C ILE A 107 3.49 -3.31 12.16
N PRO A 108 4.25 -3.26 13.26
CA PRO A 108 3.70 -2.79 14.53
C PRO A 108 3.37 -1.29 14.49
N ASN A 109 2.49 -0.85 15.38
CA ASN A 109 2.29 0.58 15.61
C ASN A 109 3.60 1.24 16.08
N LEU A 110 3.81 2.49 15.66
CA LEU A 110 4.97 3.29 16.09
C LEU A 110 4.85 3.62 17.58
N PRO A 111 5.91 3.40 18.39
CA PRO A 111 5.97 3.91 19.75
C PRO A 111 5.79 5.43 19.77
N HIS A 112 4.94 5.95 20.66
CA HIS A 112 4.77 7.38 20.86
C HIS A 112 6.11 8.05 21.26
N PRO A 113 6.42 9.29 20.85
CA PRO A 113 7.70 9.95 21.16
C PRO A 113 8.12 9.93 22.63
N SER A 114 7.17 9.93 23.56
CA SER A 114 7.44 9.85 25.01
C SER A 114 7.88 8.46 25.50
N VAL A 115 7.79 7.41 24.68
CA VAL A 115 8.19 6.05 25.05
C VAL A 115 9.71 5.95 24.99
N PRO A 116 10.38 5.64 26.12
CA PRO A 116 11.83 5.49 26.15
C PRO A 116 12.29 4.26 25.35
N PRO A 117 13.52 4.26 24.82
CA PRO A 117 14.11 3.08 24.23
C PRO A 117 14.36 2.01 25.28
N GLY A 118 14.11 0.75 24.92
CA GLY A 118 14.34 -0.42 25.77
C GLY A 118 14.44 -1.69 24.94
N LYS A 119 15.14 -2.69 25.46
CA LYS A 119 15.30 -4.02 24.87
C LYS A 119 14.43 -5.05 25.57
N GLY A 120 14.18 -4.87 26.88
CA GLY A 120 13.45 -5.85 27.69
C GLY A 120 12.64 -5.21 28.81
N ALA A 121 12.10 -6.06 29.68
CA ALA A 121 11.25 -5.63 30.80
C ALA A 121 12.05 -4.88 31.88
N GLU A 122 13.35 -5.13 31.95
CA GLU A 122 14.33 -4.47 32.81
C GLU A 122 14.48 -2.98 32.51
N ASP A 123 14.18 -2.53 31.29
CA ASP A 123 14.27 -1.12 30.89
C ASP A 123 12.97 -0.34 31.20
N ASN A 124 11.96 -1.00 31.77
CA ASN A 124 10.69 -0.37 32.09
C ASN A 124 10.86 0.65 33.23
N GLN A 125 10.46 1.89 32.98
CA GLN A 125 10.48 2.95 33.99
C GLN A 125 9.28 2.84 34.92
N VAL A 126 9.54 2.79 36.24
CA VAL A 126 8.50 2.86 37.26
C VAL A 126 8.03 4.30 37.42
N VAL A 127 6.85 4.62 36.89
CA VAL A 127 6.28 5.98 36.95
C VAL A 127 5.65 6.28 38.32
N ARG A 128 5.10 5.25 38.98
CA ARG A 128 4.50 5.35 40.32
C ARG A 128 4.50 3.98 40.99
N SER A 129 4.82 3.94 42.28
CA SER A 129 4.62 2.79 43.16
C SER A 129 3.62 3.14 44.26
N GLY A 130 2.86 2.17 44.75
CA GLY A 130 1.82 2.40 45.77
C GLY A 130 1.80 1.30 46.83
N GLY A 131 1.51 1.69 48.08
CA GLY A 131 1.51 0.81 49.24
C GLY A 131 2.89 0.58 49.85
N LYS A 132 2.91 0.00 51.06
CA LYS A 132 4.13 -0.52 51.69
C LYS A 132 4.24 -1.99 51.31
N MET A 133 5.37 -2.42 50.74
CA MET A 133 5.60 -3.86 50.54
C MET A 133 5.62 -4.57 51.91
N PRO A 134 4.90 -5.69 52.07
CA PRO A 134 4.88 -6.43 53.33
C PRO A 134 6.28 -7.03 53.60
N GLU A 135 6.75 -6.87 54.84
CA GLU A 135 7.97 -7.53 55.30
C GLU A 135 7.62 -8.98 55.66
N LEU A 136 8.19 -9.94 54.91
CA LEU A 136 8.06 -11.36 55.22
C LEU A 136 9.16 -11.76 56.21
N PRO A 137 8.83 -12.51 57.29
CA PRO A 137 9.83 -12.98 58.23
C PRO A 137 10.79 -13.97 57.56
N SER A 138 12.08 -13.89 57.91
CA SER A 138 13.10 -14.87 57.52
C SER A 138 12.76 -16.23 58.13
N SER A 139 12.78 -17.31 57.33
CA SER A 139 12.62 -18.68 57.82
C SER A 139 13.84 -19.16 58.60
#